data_AF-A0A552DTG2-F1
#
_entry.id   AF-A0A552DTG2-F1
#
_cell.length_a   1.000
_cell.length_b   1.000
_cell.length_c   1.000
_cell.angle_alpha   90.00
_cell.angle_beta   90.00
_cell.angle_gamma   90.00
#
_symmetry.space_group_name_H-M   'P 1'
#
loop_
_entity.id
_entity.type
_entity.pdbx_description
1 polymer ?
#
loop_
_entity_poly.entity_id
_entity_poly.type
_entity_poly.pdbx_seq_one_letter_code
_entity_poly.pdbx_strand_id
1 'polypeptide(L)' 'MGFADLSIADIAAEYDLADESVLSLCDQLGISYKDRQTNLALEDAKAIISLILSQRSGVTASKTETSP' A
#
# COMPACT_ATOMS: atom_id res chain seq x y z
N MET A 1 -2.19 22.13 2.04
CA MET A 1 -2.46 20.68 2.09
C MET A 1 -1.14 19.99 2.39
N GLY A 2 -1.04 19.28 3.52
CA GLY A 2 0.21 18.65 3.95
C GLY A 2 0.40 17.30 3.27
N PHE A 3 1.64 16.99 2.93
CA PHE A 3 2.04 15.62 2.62
C PHE A 3 2.08 14.81 3.92
N ALA A 4 1.84 13.52 3.84
CA ALA A 4 2.23 12.65 4.95
C ALA A 4 3.76 12.60 5.00
N ASP A 5 4.34 12.53 6.19
CA ASP A 5 5.74 12.14 6.40
C ASP A 5 5.96 10.63 6.13
N LEU A 6 5.15 10.04 5.25
CA LEU A 6 5.19 8.62 4.87
C LEU A 6 5.39 8.51 3.36
N SER A 7 6.50 7.88 2.98
CA SER A 7 6.74 7.45 1.62
C SER A 7 6.14 6.07 1.35
N ILE A 8 6.10 5.67 0.07
CA ILE A 8 5.66 4.32 -0.33
C ILE A 8 6.50 3.24 0.39
N ALA A 9 7.82 3.47 0.49
CA ALA A 9 8.72 2.56 1.19
C ALA A 9 8.43 2.48 2.70
N ASP A 10 8.07 3.61 3.33
CA ASP A 10 7.71 3.62 4.77
C ASP A 10 6.42 2.83 5.00
N ILE A 11 5.41 3.01 4.15
CA ILE A 11 4.16 2.23 4.22
C ILE A 11 4.46 0.75 3.99
N ALA A 12 5.26 0.41 2.98
CA ALA A 12 5.63 -0.98 2.70
C ALA A 12 6.33 -1.63 3.91
N ALA A 13 7.29 -0.92 4.52
CA ALA A 13 8.00 -1.38 5.70
C ALA A 13 7.10 -1.53 6.93
N GLU A 14 6.21 -0.56 7.19
CA GLU A 14 5.27 -0.58 8.32
C GLU A 14 4.32 -1.78 8.26
N TYR A 15 3.84 -2.15 7.06
CA TYR A 15 2.90 -3.25 6.87
C TYR A 15 3.56 -4.59 6.52
N ASP A 16 4.89 -4.66 6.52
CA ASP A 16 5.68 -5.83 6.10
C ASP A 16 5.24 -6.33 4.70
N LEU A 17 5.13 -5.38 3.76
CA LEU A 17 4.73 -5.62 2.37
C LEU A 17 5.89 -5.32 1.43
N ALA A 18 5.86 -5.94 0.26
CA ALA A 18 6.73 -5.55 -0.83
C ALA A 18 6.31 -4.17 -1.38
N ASP A 19 7.29 -3.34 -1.72
CA ASP A 19 7.04 -2.03 -2.34
C ASP A 19 6.17 -2.16 -3.61
N GLU A 20 6.35 -3.23 -4.39
CA GLU A 20 5.54 -3.51 -5.59
C GLU A 20 4.04 -3.64 -5.28
N SER A 21 3.69 -4.22 -4.13
CA SER A 21 2.30 -4.32 -3.67
C SER A 21 1.72 -2.93 -3.41
N VAL A 22 2.48 -2.05 -2.75
CA VAL A 22 2.05 -0.68 -2.45
C VAL A 22 1.98 0.16 -3.74
N LEU A 23 2.95 0.02 -4.65
CA LEU A 23 2.95 0.66 -5.96
C LEU A 23 1.75 0.24 -6.80
N SER A 24 1.37 -1.04 -6.77
CA SER A 24 0.16 -1.50 -7.44
C SER A 24 -1.11 -0.89 -6.86
N LEU A 25 -1.16 -0.65 -5.54
CA LEU A 25 -2.29 0.04 -4.91
C LEU A 25 -2.32 1.52 -5.31
N CYS A 26 -1.17 2.17 -5.39
CA CYS A 26 -1.08 3.53 -5.93
C CYS A 26 -1.62 3.60 -7.36
N ASP A 27 -1.27 2.65 -8.22
CA ASP A 27 -1.75 2.58 -9.60
C ASP A 27 -3.28 2.38 -9.67
N GLN A 28 -3.82 1.46 -8.87
CA GLN A 28 -5.27 1.21 -8.78
C GLN A 28 -6.06 2.44 -8.30
N LEU A 29 -5.47 3.25 -7.43
CA LEU A 29 -6.06 4.47 -6.90
C LEU A 29 -5.85 5.69 -7.81
N GLY A 30 -5.05 5.56 -8.87
CA GLY A 30 -4.66 6.69 -9.73
C GLY A 30 -3.73 7.70 -9.05
N ILE A 31 -3.02 7.27 -8.00
CA ILE A 31 -2.09 8.10 -7.23
C ILE A 31 -0.81 8.26 -8.04
N SER A 32 -0.41 9.51 -8.28
CA SER A 32 0.84 9.82 -8.98
C SER A 32 2.03 9.70 -8.04
N TYR A 33 2.97 8.82 -8.37
CA TYR A 33 4.24 8.67 -7.67
C TYR A 33 5.40 8.68 -8.67
N LYS A 34 6.59 9.09 -8.22
CA LYS A 34 7.82 9.04 -9.04
C LYS A 34 8.69 7.83 -8.71
N ASP A 35 8.82 7.56 -7.43
CA ASP A 35 9.66 6.51 -6.85
C ASP A 35 9.12 6.09 -5.47
N ARG A 36 9.63 4.99 -4.92
CA ARG A 36 9.30 4.47 -3.58
C ARG A 36 9.58 5.49 -2.46
N GLN A 37 10.53 6.40 -2.64
CA GLN A 37 10.79 7.50 -1.69
C GLN A 37 9.87 8.72 -1.85
N THR A 38 8.88 8.68 -2.76
CA THR A 38 7.96 9.80 -2.94
C THR A 38 7.05 9.93 -1.72
N ASN A 39 7.08 11.09 -1.05
CA ASN A 39 6.11 11.43 -0.01
C ASN A 39 4.71 11.52 -0.59
N LEU A 40 3.81 10.70 -0.09
CA LEU A 40 2.43 10.66 -0.52
C LEU A 40 1.64 11.80 0.14
N ALA A 41 0.57 12.25 -0.52
CA ALA A 41 -0.37 13.14 0.14
C ALA A 41 -1.03 12.41 1.31
N LEU A 42 -1.40 13.15 2.36
CA LEU A 42 -2.04 12.54 3.53
C LEU A 42 -3.33 11.77 3.17
N GLU A 43 -4.07 12.26 2.18
CA GLU A 43 -5.29 11.63 1.68
C GLU A 43 -4.97 10.31 0.95
N ASP A 44 -3.96 10.33 0.08
CA ASP A 44 -3.49 9.16 -0.68
C ASP A 44 -2.94 8.06 0.24
N ALA A 45 -2.09 8.43 1.19
CA ALA A 45 -1.53 7.50 2.17
C ALA A 45 -2.63 6.80 2.96
N LYS A 46 -3.68 7.54 3.38
CA LYS A 46 -4.84 6.97 4.07
C LYS A 46 -5.61 5.98 3.19
N ALA A 47 -5.81 6.30 1.91
CA ALA A 47 -6.50 5.41 0.97
C ALA A 47 -5.76 4.08 0.80
N ILE A 48 -4.44 4.15 0.60
CA ILE A 48 -3.57 2.96 0.50
C ILE A 48 -3.64 2.12 1.77
N ILE A 49 -3.45 2.74 2.94
CA ILE A 49 -3.50 2.05 4.24
C ILE A 49 -4.86 1.38 4.45
N SER A 50 -5.95 2.08 4.14
CA SER A 50 -7.30 1.52 4.25
C SER A 50 -7.46 0.28 3.38
N LEU A 51 -6.95 0.30 2.15
CA LEU A 51 -6.96 -0.85 1.23
C LEU A 51 -6.09 -2.00 1.73
N ILE A 52 -4.90 -1.72 2.29
CA ILE A 52 -4.03 -2.74 2.90
C ILE A 52 -4.78 -3.43 4.05
N LEU A 53 -5.39 -2.65 4.95
CA LEU A 53 -6.15 -3.18 6.07
C LEU A 53 -7.36 -3.99 5.60
N SER A 54 -8.13 -3.49 4.63
CA SER A 54 -9.26 -4.22 4.06
C SER A 54 -8.84 -5.55 3.40
N GLN A 55 -7.72 -5.56 2.66
CA GLN A 55 -7.18 -6.79 2.07
C GLN A 55 -6.69 -7.75 3.15
N ARG A 56 -6.00 -7.27 4.19
CA ARG A 56 -5.52 -8.11 5.30
C ARG A 56 -6.69 -8.72 6.08
N SER A 57 -7.77 -7.98 6.29
CA SER A 57 -8.99 -8.48 6.92
C SER A 57 -9.75 -9.50 6.06
N GLY A 58 -9.63 -9.42 4.73
CA GLY A 58 -10.21 -10.40 3.80
C GLY A 58 -9.34 -11.64 3.54
N VAL A 59 -8.03 -11.55 3.74
CA VAL A 59 -7.06 -12.64 3.45
C VAL A 59 -7.12 -13.80 4.46
N THR A 60 -7.78 -13.65 5.60
CA THR A 60 -8.05 -14.79 6.50
C THR A 60 -9.10 -15.76 5.96
N ALA A 61 -9.76 -15.46 4.83
CA ALA A 61 -10.74 -16.36 4.22
C ALA A 61 -10.23 -17.20 3.03
N SER A 62 -9.04 -16.92 2.46
CA SER A 62 -8.59 -17.69 1.28
C SER A 62 -7.10 -17.50 0.94
N LYS A 63 -6.22 -18.27 1.60
CA LYS A 63 -5.06 -18.90 0.93
C LYS A 63 -4.63 -20.17 1.66
N THR A 64 -5.37 -21.24 1.42
CA THR A 64 -4.90 -22.61 1.58
C THR A 64 -5.21 -23.33 0.27
N GLU A 65 -4.34 -23.21 -0.73
CA GLU A 65 -4.23 -24.11 -1.89
C GLU A 65 -2.97 -23.66 -2.67
N THR A 66 -1.82 -24.34 -2.58
CA THR A 66 -1.38 -25.64 -3.14
C THR A 66 -0.50 -25.46 -4.39
N SER A 67 0.80 -25.74 -4.21
CA SER A 67 1.75 -26.40 -5.13
C SER A 67 2.28 -25.69 -6.39
N PRO A 68 3.39 -26.19 -6.99
CA PRO A 68 4.10 -27.46 -6.76
C PRO A 68 5.50 -27.37 -6.14
#